data_AF-A0A7S2R0D3-F1
#
_entry.id   AF-A0A7S2R0D3-F1
#
_cell.length_a   1.000
_cell.length_b   1.000
_cell.length_c   1.000
_cell.angle_alpha   90.00
_cell.angle_beta   90.00
_cell.angle_gamma   90.00
#
_symmetry.space_group_name_H-M   'P 1'
#
loop_
_entity.id
_entity.type
_entity.pdbx_description
1 polymer ?
#
loop_
_entity_poly.entity_id
_entity_poly.type
_entity_poly.pdbx_seq_one_letter_code
_entity_poly.pdbx_strand_id
1 'polypeptide(L)'
;QDKGKKTVETMPLEVYAHNFPDDLVKSLSKNLLLIVDHIKYRKYDLALSAFLSLVNELKKHITDDHNECLLGITLHNMAVINLLAGKEKTSILLFQKAVAVKKSSFGENH
;
A
#
# COMPACT_ATOMS: atom_id res chain seq x y z
N GLN A 1 -11.37 -33.80 3.01
CA GLN A 1 -10.73 -32.61 2.39
C GLN A 1 -10.27 -31.72 3.52
N ASP A 2 -8.99 -31.80 3.83
CA ASP A 2 -8.35 -31.11 4.93
C ASP A 2 -8.14 -29.64 4.55
N LYS A 3 -8.81 -28.73 5.25
CA LYS A 3 -8.59 -27.28 5.08
C LYS A 3 -7.31 -26.96 5.83
N GLY A 4 -6.18 -27.04 5.13
CA GLY A 4 -4.88 -26.64 5.64
C GLY A 4 -4.98 -25.26 6.30
N LYS A 5 -4.99 -25.25 7.64
CA LYS A 5 -4.82 -24.04 8.42
C LYS A 5 -3.49 -23.45 7.98
N LYS A 6 -3.51 -22.30 7.31
CA LYS A 6 -2.31 -21.47 7.17
C LYS A 6 -1.91 -21.06 8.57
N THR A 7 -1.05 -21.85 9.20
CA THR A 7 -0.36 -21.46 10.42
C THR A 7 0.43 -20.22 10.06
N VAL A 8 0.17 -19.11 10.74
CA VAL A 8 1.05 -17.95 10.68
C VAL A 8 2.30 -18.38 11.44
N GLU A 9 3.23 -19.02 10.74
CA GLU A 9 4.55 -19.30 11.30
C GLU A 9 5.19 -17.96 11.61
N THR A 10 5.52 -17.74 12.88
CA THR A 10 6.21 -16.53 13.30
C THR A 10 7.54 -16.46 12.58
N MET A 11 7.72 -15.43 11.76
CA MET A 11 8.98 -15.20 11.04
C MET A 11 10.11 -14.94 12.05
N PRO A 12 11.27 -15.62 11.92
CA PRO A 12 12.43 -15.32 12.77
C PRO A 12 12.82 -13.84 12.70
N LEU A 13 13.29 -13.29 13.82
CA LEU A 13 13.63 -11.86 13.92
C LEU A 13 14.70 -11.44 12.90
N GLU A 14 15.61 -12.36 12.55
CA GLU A 14 16.66 -12.12 11.55
C GLU A 14 16.07 -11.98 10.14
N VAL A 15 15.07 -12.81 9.81
CA VAL A 15 14.36 -12.75 8.51
C VAL A 15 13.48 -11.49 8.47
N TYR A 16 12.86 -11.12 9.60
CA TYR A 16 12.14 -9.86 9.73
C TYR A 16 13.06 -8.65 9.53
N ALA A 17 14.19 -8.59 10.23
CA ALA A 17 15.14 -7.48 10.15
C ALA A 17 15.81 -7.38 8.76
N HIS A 18 16.02 -8.50 8.08
CA HIS A 18 16.52 -8.53 6.71
C HIS A 18 15.51 -7.93 5.71
N ASN A 19 14.23 -8.30 5.84
CA ASN A 19 13.17 -7.81 4.94
C ASN A 19 12.72 -6.38 5.27
N PHE A 20 12.81 -5.98 6.54
CA PHE A 20 12.38 -4.68 7.05
C PHE A 20 13.51 -4.03 7.87
N PRO A 21 14.57 -3.53 7.22
CA PRO A 21 15.64 -2.85 7.91
C PRO A 21 15.12 -1.58 8.62
N ASP A 22 15.73 -1.21 9.74
CA ASP A 22 15.31 -0.06 10.56
C ASP A 22 15.17 1.24 9.77
N ASP A 23 16.03 1.45 8.78
CA ASP A 23 15.99 2.64 7.92
C ASP A 23 14.73 2.68 7.05
N LEU A 24 14.28 1.52 6.55
CA LEU A 24 13.02 1.41 5.82
C LEU A 24 11.84 1.73 6.75
N VAL A 25 11.82 1.18 7.97
CA VAL A 25 10.75 1.44 8.95
C VAL A 25 10.68 2.92 9.32
N LYS A 26 11.83 3.57 9.52
CA LYS A 26 11.90 5.02 9.78
C LYS A 26 11.41 5.83 8.58
N SER A 27 11.85 5.48 7.37
CA SER A 27 11.42 6.18 6.15
C SER A 27 9.92 6.02 5.92
N LEU A 28 9.38 4.82 6.12
CA LEU A 28 7.94 4.53 6.06
C LEU A 28 7.16 5.45 6.99
N SER A 29 7.55 5.49 8.26
CA SER A 29 6.90 6.30 9.29
C SER A 29 6.92 7.79 8.95
N LYS A 30 8.05 8.29 8.45
CA LYS A 30 8.20 9.69 8.03
C LYS A 30 7.30 10.02 6.84
N ASN A 31 7.28 9.19 5.80
CA ASN A 31 6.46 9.41 4.62
C ASN A 31 4.96 9.35 4.93
N LEU A 32 4.53 8.42 5.78
CA LEU A 32 3.14 8.35 6.26
C LEU A 32 2.72 9.63 6.99
N LEU A 33 3.59 10.17 7.84
CA LEU A 33 3.33 11.44 8.52
C LEU A 33 3.18 12.60 7.51
N LEU A 34 4.05 12.67 6.49
CA LEU A 34 3.95 13.68 5.43
C LEU A 34 2.64 13.58 4.64
N ILE A 35 2.20 12.37 4.31
CA ILE A 35 0.93 12.14 3.60
C ILE A 35 -0.25 12.68 4.42
N VAL A 36 -0.31 12.35 5.71
CA VAL A 36 -1.38 12.81 6.61
C VAL A 36 -1.35 14.32 6.74
N ASP A 37 -0.17 14.92 6.89
CA ASP A 37 -0.02 16.37 6.97
C ASP A 37 -0.48 17.07 5.69
N HIS A 38 -0.09 16.56 4.52
CA HIS A 38 -0.53 17.08 3.23
C HIS A 38 -2.05 16.97 3.06
N ILE A 39 -2.67 15.86 3.45
CA ILE A 39 -4.13 15.70 3.43
C ILE A 39 -4.80 16.73 4.35
N LYS A 40 -4.30 16.91 5.58
CA LYS A 40 -4.82 17.86 6.57
C LYS A 40 -4.83 19.29 6.03
N TYR A 41 -3.77 19.69 5.32
CA TYR A 41 -3.67 21.01 4.69
C TYR A 41 -4.21 21.07 3.25
N ARG A 42 -4.97 20.07 2.81
CA ARG A 42 -5.57 19.98 1.47
C ARG A 42 -4.56 20.07 0.30
N LYS A 43 -3.30 19.72 0.55
CA LYS A 43 -2.22 19.66 -0.44
C LYS A 43 -2.23 18.30 -1.15
N TYR A 44 -3.32 18.01 -1.86
CA TYR A 44 -3.59 16.66 -2.38
C TYR A 44 -2.57 16.17 -3.40
N ASP A 45 -2.02 17.04 -4.26
CA ASP A 45 -1.01 16.63 -5.24
C ASP A 45 0.33 16.26 -4.56
N LEU A 46 0.68 16.94 -3.46
CA LEU A 46 1.83 16.56 -2.62
C LEU A 46 1.57 15.25 -1.87
N ALA A 47 0.35 15.05 -1.36
CA ALA A 47 -0.03 13.79 -0.72
C ALA A 47 0.10 12.60 -1.70
N LEU A 48 -0.35 12.76 -2.96
CA LEU A 48 -0.19 11.75 -4.01
C LEU A 48 1.28 11.48 -4.32
N SER A 49 2.10 12.53 -4.42
CA SER A 49 3.54 12.42 -4.71
C SER A 49 4.28 11.68 -3.59
N ALA A 50 3.98 12.00 -2.33
CA ALA A 50 4.51 11.31 -1.16
C ALA A 50 4.08 9.83 -1.14
N PHE A 51 2.83 9.53 -1.50
CA PHE A 51 2.32 8.16 -1.59
C PHE A 51 3.06 7.34 -2.65
N LEU A 52 3.31 7.91 -3.83
CA LEU A 52 4.06 7.25 -4.90
C LEU A 52 5.52 7.01 -4.51
N SER A 53 6.15 7.98 -3.84
CA SER A 53 7.51 7.83 -3.32
C SER A 53 7.61 6.67 -2.32
N LEU A 54 6.67 6.61 -1.38
CA LEU A 54 6.59 5.56 -0.37
C LEU A 54 6.52 4.16 -0.98
N VAL A 55 5.69 4.00 -2.00
CA VAL A 55 5.47 2.72 -2.68
C VAL A 55 6.70 2.31 -3.49
N ASN A 56 7.37 3.26 -4.15
CA ASN A 56 8.61 2.99 -4.86
C ASN A 56 9.74 2.56 -3.93
N GLU A 57 9.76 3.06 -2.70
CA GLU A 57 10.70 2.60 -1.68
C GLU A 57 10.34 1.17 -1.24
N LEU A 58 9.09 0.91 -0.88
CA LEU A 58 8.61 -0.42 -0.48
C LEU A 58 8.89 -1.50 -1.54
N LYS A 59 8.70 -1.18 -2.83
CA LYS A 59 8.99 -2.09 -3.95
C LYS A 59 10.44 -2.56 -4.02
N LYS A 60 11.41 -1.80 -3.46
CA LYS A 60 12.82 -2.22 -3.45
C LYS A 60 13.09 -3.32 -2.43
N HIS A 61 12.21 -3.50 -1.45
CA HIS A 61 12.41 -4.40 -0.31
C HIS A 61 11.43 -5.58 -0.29
N ILE A 62 10.40 -5.56 -1.13
CA ILE A 62 9.35 -6.57 -1.16
C ILE A 62 9.56 -7.49 -2.37
N THR A 63 9.67 -8.81 -2.12
CA THR A 63 9.79 -9.85 -3.15
C THR A 63 8.43 -10.21 -3.77
N ASP A 64 8.47 -10.68 -5.02
CA ASP A 64 7.46 -10.50 -6.08
C ASP A 64 5.97 -10.77 -5.76
N ASP A 65 5.61 -11.67 -4.85
CA ASP A 65 4.19 -12.01 -4.60
C ASP A 65 3.39 -10.91 -3.89
N HIS A 66 4.06 -10.04 -3.13
CA HIS A 66 3.40 -8.98 -2.37
C HIS A 66 3.25 -7.68 -3.18
N ASN A 67 3.80 -7.64 -4.39
CA ASN A 67 3.78 -6.44 -5.24
C ASN A 67 2.38 -6.10 -5.74
N GLU A 68 1.55 -7.10 -6.06
CA GLU A 68 0.17 -6.87 -6.49
C GLU A 68 -0.71 -6.37 -5.34
N CYS A 69 -0.63 -7.00 -4.17
CA CYS A 69 -1.37 -6.55 -2.98
C CYS A 69 -1.00 -5.09 -2.62
N LEU A 70 0.29 -4.77 -2.61
CA LEU A 70 0.79 -3.41 -2.36
C LEU A 70 0.27 -2.43 -3.42
N LEU A 71 0.24 -2.83 -4.69
CA LEU A 71 -0.34 -2.03 -5.76
C LEU A 71 -1.83 -1.77 -5.52
N GLY A 72 -2.60 -2.77 -5.12
CA GLY A 72 -4.02 -2.63 -4.78
C GLY A 72 -4.27 -1.67 -3.61
N ILE A 73 -3.46 -1.74 -2.55
CA ILE A 73 -3.51 -0.80 -1.42
C ILE A 73 -3.17 0.63 -1.89
N THR A 74 -2.13 0.77 -2.71
CA THR A 74 -1.69 2.06 -3.26
C THR A 74 -2.80 2.74 -4.06
N LEU A 75 -3.40 2.01 -5.00
CA LEU A 75 -4.48 2.51 -5.85
C LEU A 75 -5.69 2.95 -5.02
N HIS A 76 -6.04 2.19 -3.98
CA HIS A 76 -7.11 2.55 -3.06
C HIS A 76 -6.82 3.88 -2.34
N ASN A 77 -5.62 4.05 -1.79
CA ASN A 77 -5.26 5.27 -1.07
C ASN A 77 -5.18 6.49 -2.00
N MET A 78 -4.67 6.31 -3.22
CA MET A 78 -4.70 7.36 -4.24
C MET A 78 -6.14 7.73 -4.62
N ALA A 79 -7.06 6.77 -4.68
CA ALA A 79 -8.47 7.02 -4.94
C ALA A 79 -9.11 7.87 -3.83
N VAL A 80 -8.81 7.56 -2.57
CA VAL A 80 -9.27 8.36 -1.41
C VAL A 80 -8.76 9.80 -1.51
N ILE A 81 -7.47 10.00 -1.80
CA ILE A 81 -6.90 11.35 -1.95
C ILE A 81 -7.57 12.11 -3.11
N ASN A 82 -7.83 11.44 -4.24
CA ASN A 82 -8.54 12.05 -5.37
C ASN A 82 -9.99 12.43 -5.00
N LEU A 83 -10.68 11.62 -4.21
CA LEU A 83 -12.02 11.94 -3.72
C LEU A 83 -12.00 13.19 -2.84
N LEU A 84 -11.05 13.28 -1.91
CA LEU A 84 -10.85 14.47 -1.07
C LEU A 84 -10.52 15.72 -1.89
N ALA A 85 -9.85 15.55 -3.03
CA ALA A 85 -9.55 16.62 -3.99
C ALA A 85 -10.72 16.99 -4.91
N GLY A 86 -11.90 16.36 -4.77
CA GLY A 86 -13.06 16.57 -5.65
C GLY A 86 -12.93 15.92 -7.03
N LYS A 87 -11.92 15.09 -7.26
CA LYS A 87 -11.65 14.39 -8.54
C LYS A 87 -12.39 13.05 -8.56
N GLU A 88 -13.72 13.10 -8.46
CA GLU A 88 -14.58 11.91 -8.28
C GLU A 88 -14.42 10.87 -9.41
N LYS A 89 -14.44 11.29 -10.68
CA LYS A 89 -14.26 10.38 -11.82
C LYS A 89 -12.94 9.60 -11.75
N THR A 90 -11.86 10.30 -11.41
CA THR A 90 -10.53 9.68 -11.25
C THR A 90 -10.51 8.73 -10.06
N SER A 91 -11.15 9.11 -8.95
CA SER A 91 -11.26 8.28 -7.75
C SER A 91 -11.97 6.95 -8.05
N ILE A 92 -13.12 6.99 -8.73
CA ILE A 92 -13.88 5.79 -9.10
C ILE A 92 -13.03 4.82 -9.94
N LEU A 93 -12.34 5.34 -10.96
CA LEU A 93 -11.46 4.52 -11.81
C LEU A 93 -10.32 3.87 -11.00
N LEU A 94 -9.74 4.60 -10.05
CA LEU A 94 -8.68 4.08 -9.19
C LEU A 94 -9.20 3.02 -8.21
N PHE A 95 -10.40 3.21 -7.63
CA PHE A 95 -11.03 2.19 -6.79
C PHE A 95 -11.34 0.92 -7.57
N GLN A 96 -11.86 1.03 -8.79
CA GLN A 96 -12.11 -0.14 -9.64
C GLN A 96 -10.83 -0.92 -9.93
N LYS A 97 -9.74 -0.22 -10.26
CA LYS A 97 -8.42 -0.84 -10.45
C LYS A 97 -7.91 -1.49 -9.17
N ALA A 98 -8.06 -0.82 -8.02
CA ALA A 98 -7.66 -1.35 -6.73
C ALA A 98 -8.40 -2.65 -6.39
N VAL A 99 -9.71 -2.71 -6.65
CA VAL A 99 -10.53 -3.91 -6.44
C VAL A 99 -10.10 -5.03 -7.39
N ALA A 100 -9.87 -4.73 -8.66
CA ALA A 100 -9.43 -5.74 -9.64
C ALA A 100 -8.09 -6.38 -9.22
N VAL A 101 -7.11 -5.56 -8.82
CA VAL A 101 -5.80 -6.04 -8.36
C VAL A 101 -5.93 -6.84 -7.06
N LYS A 102 -6.69 -6.35 -6.06
CA LYS A 102 -6.89 -7.09 -4.82
C LYS A 102 -7.58 -8.43 -5.06
N LYS A 103 -8.55 -8.49 -5.98
CA LYS A 103 -9.22 -9.75 -6.36
C LYS A 103 -8.25 -10.76 -6.99
N SER A 104 -7.29 -10.34 -7.82
CA SER A 104 -6.28 -11.27 -8.35
C SER A 104 -5.33 -11.76 -7.26
N SER A 105 -4.93 -10.88 -6.33
CA SER A 105 -3.96 -11.22 -5.28
C SER A 105 -4.53 -12.11 -4.17
N PHE A 106 -5.82 -11.96 -3.82
CA PHE A 106 -6.44 -12.69 -2.71
C PHE A 106 -7.37 -13.84 -3.14
N GLY A 107 -7.67 -13.96 -4.44
CA GLY A 107 -8.69 -14.85 -4.99
C GLY A 107 -10.11 -14.25 -4.90
N GLU A 108 -11.06 -14.78 -5.69
CA GLU A 108 -12.42 -14.20 -5.89
C GLU A 108 -13.28 -14.01 -4.62
N ASN A 109 -12.88 -14.56 -3.47
CA ASN A 109 -13.68 -14.62 -2.23
C ASN A 109 -13.14 -13.75 -1.08
N HIS A 110 -12.35 -12.70 -1.35
CA HIS A 110 -11.78 -11.83 -0.32
C HIS A 110 -12.28 -10.38 -0.36
#